data_AF-A0A6N3A5R6-F1
#
_entry.id   AF-A0A6N3A5R6-F1
#
_cell.length_a   1.000
_cell.length_b   1.000
_cell.length_c   1.000
_cell.angle_alpha   90.00
_cell.angle_beta   90.00
_cell.angle_gamma   90.00
#
_symmetry.space_group_name_H-M   'P 1'
#
loop_
_entity.id
_entity.type
_entity.pdbx_description
1 polymer ?
#
loop_
_entity_poly.entity_id
_entity_poly.type
_entity_poly.pdbx_seq_one_letter_code
_entity_poly.pdbx_strand_id
1 'polypeptide(L)'
;MVEGELFMIKHFDTDKKLRTKVIRKHRSKHPKWRKASIVMIIILIITILLAAIASYYFEINSFGFNGEIDKIMLLTVTLVFTILFSVPNLFYYRHMRFKVCNNDVDSTFFDEVIFDNDIFKYTYYDKEYDRYSLCRGCEIEYRKIIKITYNPKSFELKVYGTFYNVDYNDRATGEVKRKNKCKSSESFNIYMYYYENEEIMRLLEDKTNKKIEITDEW
;
A
#
# COMPACT_ATOMS: atom_id res chain seq x y z
N MET A 1 -4.62 22.77 45.07
CA MET A 1 -3.49 21.97 44.58
C MET A 1 -3.93 21.44 43.23
N VAL A 2 -3.30 21.90 42.16
CA VAL A 2 -3.67 21.55 40.79
C VAL A 2 -3.12 20.15 40.53
N GLU A 3 -4.01 19.18 40.33
CA GLU A 3 -3.65 17.83 39.89
C GLU A 3 -2.85 17.95 38.60
N GLY A 4 -1.67 17.34 38.59
CA GLY A 4 -0.78 17.34 37.43
C GLY A 4 -1.50 16.72 36.25
N GLU A 5 -1.65 17.48 35.17
CA GLU A 5 -2.03 16.96 33.87
C GLU A 5 -1.00 15.90 33.48
N LEU A 6 -1.39 14.63 33.62
CA LEU A 6 -0.64 13.49 33.11
C LEU A 6 -0.50 13.70 31.60
N PHE A 7 0.73 14.02 31.16
CA PHE A 7 1.08 14.08 29.74
C PHE A 7 0.72 12.73 29.11
N MET A 8 -0.33 12.71 28.29
CA MET A 8 -0.77 11.51 27.63
C MET A 8 -0.18 11.51 26.22
N ILE A 9 0.90 10.74 26.06
CA ILE A 9 1.44 10.40 24.75
C ILE A 9 1.01 8.97 24.43
N LYS A 10 0.06 8.81 23.51
CA LYS A 10 -0.39 7.49 23.05
C LYS A 10 0.11 7.21 21.65
N HIS A 11 0.74 6.05 21.48
CA HIS A 11 1.32 5.55 20.25
C HIS A 11 0.49 4.39 19.70
N PHE A 12 0.32 4.36 18.38
CA PHE A 12 -0.44 3.31 17.70
C PHE A 12 0.42 2.56 16.69
N ASP A 13 0.57 1.26 16.93
CA ASP A 13 1.32 0.37 16.07
C ASP A 13 0.49 -0.16 14.89
N THR A 14 1.19 -0.38 13.78
CA THR A 14 0.59 -0.89 12.54
C THR A 14 0.37 -2.40 12.59
N ASP A 15 -0.80 -2.85 12.14
CA ASP A 15 -1.07 -4.26 11.88
C ASP A 15 -0.53 -4.64 10.49
N LYS A 16 0.54 -5.44 10.45
CA LYS A 16 1.18 -5.91 9.22
C LYS A 16 0.22 -6.67 8.28
N LYS A 17 -0.71 -7.45 8.83
CA LYS A 17 -1.69 -8.22 8.04
C LYS A 17 -2.70 -7.27 7.42
N LEU A 18 -3.25 -6.34 8.21
CA LEU A 18 -4.20 -5.34 7.72
C LEU A 18 -3.54 -4.41 6.70
N ARG A 19 -2.31 -3.95 6.95
CA ARG A 19 -1.54 -3.13 6.00
C ARG A 19 -1.39 -3.83 4.65
N THR A 20 -1.03 -5.11 4.65
CA THR A 20 -0.95 -5.92 3.43
C THR A 20 -2.28 -5.97 2.68
N LYS A 21 -3.40 -6.10 3.41
CA LYS A 21 -4.76 -6.08 2.85
C LYS A 21 -5.10 -4.72 2.23
N VAL A 22 -4.80 -3.61 2.91
CA VAL A 22 -5.03 -2.24 2.42
C VAL A 22 -4.22 -1.98 1.14
N ILE A 23 -2.94 -2.32 1.13
CA ILE A 23 -2.07 -2.20 -0.06
C ILE A 23 -2.63 -3.00 -1.24
N ARG A 24 -3.03 -4.26 -1.02
CA ARG A 24 -3.62 -5.10 -2.08
C ARG A 24 -4.91 -4.50 -2.64
N LYS A 25 -5.77 -3.98 -1.77
CA LYS A 25 -7.04 -3.35 -2.16
C LYS A 25 -6.80 -2.13 -3.04
N HIS A 26 -5.92 -1.23 -2.63
CA HIS A 26 -5.56 -0.04 -3.42
C HIS A 26 -4.93 -0.41 -4.76
N ARG A 27 -3.98 -1.36 -4.80
CA ARG A 27 -3.38 -1.83 -6.06
C ARG A 27 -4.42 -2.44 -7.01
N SER A 28 -5.32 -3.28 -6.49
CA SER A 28 -6.34 -3.95 -7.32
C SER A 28 -7.27 -2.98 -8.05
N LYS A 29 -7.43 -1.76 -7.51
CA LYS A 29 -8.26 -0.71 -8.09
C LYS A 29 -7.51 0.21 -9.04
N HIS A 30 -6.18 0.20 -9.03
CA HIS A 30 -5.38 1.06 -9.88
C HIS A 30 -5.66 0.75 -11.37
N PRO A 31 -6.04 1.73 -12.22
CA PRO A 31 -6.47 1.47 -13.60
C PRO A 31 -5.44 0.71 -14.43
N LYS A 32 -4.15 1.04 -14.26
CA LYS A 32 -3.06 0.34 -14.95
C LYS A 32 -2.93 -1.12 -14.47
N TRP A 33 -3.16 -1.39 -13.18
CA TRP A 33 -3.13 -2.75 -12.62
C TRP A 33 -4.29 -3.61 -13.14
N ARG A 34 -5.49 -3.02 -13.25
CA ARG A 34 -6.67 -3.70 -13.81
C ARG A 34 -6.44 -4.09 -15.27
N LYS A 35 -5.92 -3.16 -16.09
CA LYS A 35 -5.56 -3.44 -17.50
C LYS A 35 -4.49 -4.54 -17.59
N ALA A 36 -3.43 -4.42 -16.79
CA ALA A 36 -2.37 -5.42 -16.71
C ALA A 36 -2.88 -6.82 -16.34
N SER A 37 -3.78 -6.90 -15.36
CA SER A 37 -4.37 -8.16 -14.89
C SER A 37 -5.17 -8.85 -16.00
N ILE A 38 -5.93 -8.10 -16.78
CA ILE A 38 -6.68 -8.63 -17.93
C ILE A 38 -5.73 -9.17 -19.00
N VAL A 39 -4.67 -8.43 -19.34
CA VAL A 39 -3.67 -8.87 -20.32
C VAL A 39 -2.99 -10.17 -19.87
N MET A 40 -2.63 -10.30 -18.59
CA MET A 40 -2.05 -11.53 -18.06
C MET A 40 -3.00 -12.72 -18.16
N ILE A 41 -4.31 -12.53 -17.91
CA ILE A 41 -5.33 -13.57 -18.09
C ILE A 41 -5.42 -14.01 -19.56
N ILE A 42 -5.45 -13.06 -20.49
CA ILE A 42 -5.50 -13.35 -21.93
C ILE A 42 -4.27 -14.15 -22.37
N ILE A 43 -3.07 -13.74 -21.94
CA ILE A 43 -1.83 -14.46 -22.27
C ILE A 43 -1.88 -15.88 -21.71
N LEU A 44 -2.32 -16.06 -20.46
CA LEU A 44 -2.45 -17.38 -19.84
C LEU A 44 -3.37 -18.31 -20.66
N ILE A 45 -4.53 -17.80 -21.08
CA ILE A 45 -5.49 -18.56 -21.90
C ILE A 45 -4.86 -18.96 -23.24
N ILE A 46 -4.18 -18.03 -23.92
CA ILE A 46 -3.49 -18.30 -25.19
C ILE A 46 -2.42 -19.38 -25.00
N THR A 47 -1.63 -19.31 -23.92
CA THR A 47 -0.60 -20.31 -23.64
C THR A 47 -1.18 -21.71 -23.43
N ILE A 48 -2.29 -21.82 -22.69
CA ILE A 48 -2.99 -23.10 -22.47
C ILE A 48 -3.52 -23.65 -23.81
N LEU A 49 -4.13 -22.81 -24.64
CA LEU A 49 -4.63 -23.22 -25.95
C LEU A 49 -3.50 -23.67 -26.89
N LEU A 50 -2.39 -22.94 -26.95
CA LEU A 50 -1.23 -23.33 -27.74
C LEU A 50 -0.62 -24.65 -27.27
N ALA A 51 -0.54 -24.87 -25.95
CA ALA A 51 -0.07 -26.13 -25.39
C ALA A 51 -1.00 -27.30 -25.73
N ALA A 52 -2.33 -27.09 -25.71
CA ALA A 52 -3.30 -28.09 -26.10
C ALA A 52 -3.22 -28.43 -27.60
N ILE A 53 -3.11 -27.41 -28.47
CA ILE A 53 -2.95 -27.59 -29.92
C ILE A 53 -1.65 -28.34 -30.22
N ALA A 54 -0.53 -27.96 -29.57
CA ALA A 54 0.73 -28.65 -29.73
C ALA A 54 0.60 -30.12 -29.32
N SER A 55 0.00 -30.39 -28.15
CA SER A 55 -0.21 -31.76 -27.65
C SER A 55 -1.03 -32.61 -28.63
N TYR A 56 -2.11 -32.06 -29.17
CA TYR A 56 -2.95 -32.73 -30.18
C TYR A 56 -2.20 -32.98 -31.50
N TYR A 57 -1.41 -32.02 -31.96
CA TYR A 57 -0.62 -32.15 -33.19
C TYR A 57 0.48 -33.21 -33.06
N PHE A 58 1.13 -33.29 -31.89
CA PHE A 58 2.10 -34.34 -31.59
C PHE A 58 1.43 -35.72 -31.51
N GLU A 59 0.24 -35.82 -30.90
CA GLU A 59 -0.51 -37.07 -30.83
C GLU A 59 -0.85 -37.61 -32.23
N ILE A 60 -1.32 -36.76 -33.14
CA ILE A 60 -1.68 -37.16 -34.52
C ILE A 60 -0.46 -37.52 -35.36
N ASN A 61 0.63 -36.77 -35.25
CA ASN A 61 1.82 -36.96 -36.09
C ASN A 61 2.84 -37.96 -35.51
N SER A 62 2.58 -38.55 -34.34
CA SER A 62 3.43 -39.57 -33.70
C SER A 62 3.36 -40.96 -34.34
N PHE A 63 2.68 -41.10 -35.48
CA PHE A 63 2.47 -42.38 -36.18
C PHE A 63 3.72 -43.02 -36.84
N GLY A 64 4.94 -42.61 -36.48
CA GLY A 64 6.15 -43.16 -37.12
C GLY A 64 7.50 -43.03 -36.41
N PHE A 65 7.57 -42.51 -35.17
CA PHE A 65 8.84 -42.35 -34.45
C PHE A 65 8.75 -42.87 -33.00
N ASN A 66 9.91 -43.25 -32.44
CA ASN A 66 10.04 -43.89 -31.12
C ASN A 66 9.36 -43.07 -30.00
N GLY A 67 8.29 -43.61 -29.43
CA GLY A 67 7.40 -42.91 -28.48
C GLY A 67 8.01 -42.45 -27.14
N GLU A 68 9.29 -42.69 -26.86
CA GLU A 68 10.01 -42.06 -25.74
C GLU A 68 10.63 -40.71 -26.12
N ILE A 69 11.17 -40.59 -27.34
CA ILE A 69 11.78 -39.34 -27.83
C ILE A 69 10.70 -38.27 -28.00
N ASP A 70 9.53 -38.66 -28.51
CA ASP A 70 8.39 -37.75 -28.70
C ASP A 70 7.84 -37.21 -27.38
N LYS A 71 7.83 -38.02 -26.31
CA LYS A 71 7.41 -37.57 -24.97
C LYS A 71 8.40 -36.58 -24.37
N ILE A 72 9.70 -36.82 -24.54
CA ILE A 72 10.76 -35.91 -24.07
C ILE A 72 10.71 -34.61 -24.87
N MET A 73 10.51 -34.67 -26.18
CA MET A 73 10.38 -33.49 -27.04
C MET A 73 9.14 -32.67 -26.66
N LEU A 74 7.99 -33.32 -26.48
CA LEU A 74 6.75 -32.67 -26.02
C LEU A 74 6.95 -31.99 -24.66
N LEU A 75 7.51 -32.69 -23.68
CA LEU A 75 7.80 -32.13 -22.35
C LEU A 75 8.72 -30.91 -22.45
N THR A 76 9.76 -30.99 -23.27
CA THR A 76 10.72 -29.89 -23.47
C THR A 76 10.07 -28.68 -24.12
N VAL A 77 9.25 -28.90 -25.16
CA VAL A 77 8.50 -27.84 -25.85
C VAL A 77 7.51 -27.17 -24.90
N THR A 78 6.73 -27.94 -24.14
CA THR A 78 5.79 -27.41 -23.13
C THR A 78 6.51 -26.60 -22.06
N LEU A 79 7.67 -27.06 -21.60
CA LEU A 79 8.45 -26.38 -20.56
C LEU A 79 9.07 -25.07 -21.08
N VAL A 80 9.59 -25.07 -22.32
CA VAL A 80 10.11 -23.86 -22.99
C VAL A 80 9.00 -22.84 -23.19
N PHE A 81 7.82 -23.24 -23.70
CA PHE A 81 6.68 -22.34 -23.84
C PHE A 81 6.20 -21.81 -22.49
N THR A 82 6.11 -22.66 -21.48
CA THR A 82 5.73 -22.24 -20.12
C THR A 82 6.69 -21.18 -19.59
N ILE A 83 8.00 -21.36 -19.76
CA ILE A 83 9.01 -20.37 -19.33
C ILE A 83 8.90 -19.08 -20.15
N LEU A 84 8.84 -19.17 -21.47
CA LEU A 84 8.77 -18.01 -22.36
C LEU A 84 7.54 -17.14 -22.11
N PHE A 85 6.41 -17.72 -21.71
CA PHE A 85 5.20 -16.96 -21.38
C PHE A 85 5.13 -16.55 -19.91
N SER A 86 5.64 -17.35 -18.97
CA SER A 86 5.55 -17.06 -17.53
C SER A 86 6.57 -16.02 -17.09
N VAL A 87 7.78 -16.03 -17.64
CA VAL A 87 8.87 -15.15 -17.22
C VAL A 87 8.59 -13.68 -17.55
N PRO A 88 8.18 -13.29 -18.77
CA PRO A 88 7.78 -11.92 -19.07
C PRO A 88 6.58 -11.46 -18.23
N ASN A 89 5.62 -12.35 -17.95
CA ASN A 89 4.49 -12.05 -17.07
C ASN A 89 4.94 -11.78 -15.62
N LEU A 90 5.90 -12.53 -15.10
CA LEU A 90 6.49 -12.28 -13.77
C LEU A 90 7.25 -10.95 -13.73
N PHE A 91 8.04 -10.64 -14.76
CA PHE A 91 8.74 -9.36 -14.86
C PHE A 91 7.76 -8.19 -15.01
N TYR A 92 6.72 -8.36 -15.81
CA TYR A 92 5.66 -7.37 -15.98
C TYR A 92 4.88 -7.14 -14.68
N TYR A 93 4.49 -8.22 -13.99
CA TYR A 93 3.87 -8.14 -12.66
C TYR A 93 4.76 -7.39 -11.67
N ARG A 94 6.06 -7.74 -11.63
CA ARG A 94 7.05 -7.08 -10.76
C ARG A 94 7.20 -5.60 -11.12
N HIS A 95 7.31 -5.26 -12.40
CA HIS A 95 7.41 -3.88 -12.87
C HIS A 95 6.15 -3.08 -12.50
N MET A 96 4.97 -3.63 -12.76
CA MET A 96 3.71 -3.00 -12.40
C MET A 96 3.58 -2.80 -10.89
N ARG A 97 4.00 -3.81 -10.10
CA ARG A 97 3.94 -3.77 -8.63
C ARG A 97 4.87 -2.74 -8.01
N PHE A 98 6.10 -2.62 -8.52
CA PHE A 98 7.15 -1.85 -7.86
C PHE A 98 7.48 -0.51 -8.53
N LYS A 99 7.07 -0.29 -9.79
CA LYS A 99 7.39 0.95 -10.52
C LYS A 99 6.18 1.75 -10.98
N VAL A 100 5.08 1.09 -11.34
CA VAL A 100 3.96 1.77 -12.04
C VAL A 100 2.74 2.00 -11.15
N CYS A 101 2.50 1.10 -10.20
CA CYS A 101 1.40 1.18 -9.24
C CYS A 101 1.93 1.37 -7.81
N ASN A 102 3.02 2.13 -7.66
CA ASN A 102 3.49 2.53 -6.34
C ASN A 102 2.43 3.50 -5.78
N ASN A 103 1.77 3.08 -4.70
CA ASN A 103 0.77 3.90 -4.01
C ASN A 103 1.44 4.53 -2.78
N ASP A 104 0.92 5.67 -2.31
CA ASP A 104 1.43 6.35 -1.11
C ASP A 104 1.48 5.43 0.13
N VAL A 105 0.57 4.45 0.24
CA VAL A 105 0.60 3.42 1.30
C VAL A 105 1.85 2.53 1.26
N ASP A 106 2.35 2.28 0.05
CA ASP A 106 3.46 1.37 -0.23
C ASP A 106 4.79 2.11 -0.28
N SER A 107 4.81 3.43 -0.42
CA SER A 107 6.04 4.24 -0.34
C SER A 107 6.51 4.45 1.10
N THR A 108 5.66 4.23 2.11
CA THR A 108 5.99 4.42 3.53
C THR A 108 6.26 3.10 4.28
N PHE A 109 6.97 3.14 5.40
CA PHE A 109 7.12 2.03 6.36
C PHE A 109 7.41 2.53 7.76
N PHE A 110 7.14 1.63 8.72
CA PHE A 110 7.09 1.94 10.15
C PHE A 110 6.25 3.20 10.39
N ASP A 111 5.04 3.22 9.85
CA ASP A 111 4.13 4.33 10.08
C ASP A 111 3.65 4.28 11.54
N GLU A 112 3.41 5.43 12.14
CA GLU A 112 2.88 5.55 13.49
C GLU A 112 1.99 6.77 13.62
N VAL A 113 0.91 6.59 14.35
CA VAL A 113 0.03 7.66 14.79
C VAL A 113 0.32 7.92 16.26
N ILE A 114 0.55 9.19 16.60
CA ILE A 114 0.88 9.65 17.95
C ILE A 114 -0.13 10.72 18.36
N PHE A 115 -0.76 10.50 19.50
CA PHE A 115 -1.59 11.49 20.18
C PHE A 115 -0.77 12.09 21.31
N ASP A 116 -0.47 13.38 21.19
CA ASP A 116 0.14 14.19 22.23
C ASP A 116 -0.97 14.96 22.98
N ASN A 117 -0.60 15.85 23.90
CA ASN A 117 -1.56 16.69 24.61
C ASN A 117 -2.37 17.57 23.64
N ASP A 118 -1.66 18.32 22.79
CA ASP A 118 -2.24 19.34 21.90
C ASP A 118 -2.08 19.03 20.42
N ILE A 119 -1.24 18.04 20.08
CA ILE A 119 -0.81 17.78 18.71
C ILE A 119 -1.12 16.33 18.34
N PHE A 120 -1.69 16.19 17.16
CA PHE A 120 -1.81 14.92 16.46
C PHE A 120 -0.67 14.78 15.46
N LYS A 121 0.06 13.67 15.53
CA LYS A 121 1.21 13.41 14.67
C LYS A 121 1.00 12.11 13.90
N TYR A 122 1.35 12.14 12.62
CA TYR A 122 1.49 10.95 11.79
C TYR A 122 2.92 10.91 11.28
N THR A 123 3.66 9.85 11.57
CA THR A 123 5.09 9.73 11.22
C THR A 123 5.36 8.45 10.44
N TYR A 124 6.39 8.46 9.59
CA TYR A 124 6.76 7.33 8.74
C TYR A 124 8.21 7.46 8.23
N TYR A 125 8.75 6.36 7.68
CA TYR A 125 9.97 6.34 6.87
C TYR A 125 9.63 6.10 5.39
N ASP A 126 10.39 6.71 4.48
CA ASP A 126 10.11 6.72 3.03
C ASP A 126 11.10 5.82 2.24
N LYS A 127 10.59 4.99 1.31
CA LYS A 127 11.29 3.83 0.67
C LYS A 127 12.42 4.33 -0.22
N GLU A 128 12.23 5.53 -0.76
CA GLU A 128 13.13 6.12 -1.73
C GLU A 128 14.21 6.98 -1.04
N TYR A 129 14.13 7.18 0.28
CA TYR A 129 15.01 8.06 1.06
C TYR A 129 16.10 7.32 1.88
N ASP A 130 16.57 6.19 1.36
CA ASP A 130 17.70 5.38 1.88
C ASP A 130 19.03 6.14 2.06
N ARG A 131 19.08 7.46 1.80
CA ARG A 131 20.29 8.29 1.93
C ARG A 131 20.39 9.13 3.20
N TYR A 132 19.31 9.33 3.97
CA TYR A 132 19.35 10.33 5.06
C TYR A 132 18.79 9.89 6.41
N SER A 133 18.25 8.67 6.56
CA SER A 133 17.71 8.17 7.84
C SER A 133 16.62 9.04 8.47
N LEU A 134 16.08 10.04 7.76
CA LEU A 134 15.13 11.01 8.31
C LEU A 134 13.75 10.38 8.37
N CYS A 135 13.14 10.41 9.55
CA CYS A 135 11.73 10.15 9.70
C CYS A 135 10.95 11.38 9.23
N ARG A 136 9.85 11.17 8.52
CA ARG A 136 8.95 12.22 8.05
C ARG A 136 7.63 12.13 8.75
N GLY A 137 6.90 13.23 8.78
CA GLY A 137 5.55 13.22 9.29
C GLY A 137 4.74 14.46 8.99
N CYS A 138 3.49 14.38 9.41
CA CYS A 138 2.54 15.48 9.45
C CYS A 138 2.18 15.74 10.91
N GLU A 139 2.24 17.01 11.31
CA GLU A 139 1.77 17.45 12.63
C GLU A 139 0.64 18.46 12.48
N ILE A 140 -0.42 18.28 13.26
CA ILE A 140 -1.53 19.23 13.34
C ILE A 140 -1.94 19.42 14.80
N GLU A 141 -2.13 20.66 15.21
CA GLU A 141 -2.73 20.95 16.51
C GLU A 141 -4.22 20.60 16.48
N TYR A 142 -4.77 19.98 17.53
CA TYR A 142 -6.19 19.57 17.54
C TYR A 142 -7.14 20.73 17.24
N ARG A 143 -6.85 21.92 17.78
CA ARG A 143 -7.62 23.16 17.53
C ARG A 143 -7.58 23.65 16.07
N LYS A 144 -6.59 23.23 15.29
CA LYS A 144 -6.42 23.59 13.87
C LYS A 144 -7.04 22.58 12.92
N ILE A 145 -7.52 21.45 13.44
CA ILE A 145 -8.35 20.50 12.68
C ILE A 145 -9.68 21.19 12.42
N ILE A 146 -10.16 21.12 11.19
CA ILE A 146 -11.41 21.73 10.73
C ILE A 146 -12.47 20.64 10.53
N LYS A 147 -12.08 19.53 9.92
CA LYS A 147 -12.94 18.43 9.51
C LYS A 147 -12.16 17.12 9.55
N ILE A 148 -12.83 16.01 9.85
CA ILE A 148 -12.26 14.67 9.76
C ILE A 148 -13.24 13.80 8.96
N THR A 149 -12.74 13.13 7.92
CA THR A 149 -13.52 12.14 7.18
C THR A 149 -12.86 10.78 7.25
N TYR A 150 -13.67 9.74 7.30
CA TYR A 150 -13.21 8.37 7.18
C TYR A 150 -13.92 7.66 6.04
N ASN A 151 -13.14 6.98 5.21
CA ASN A 151 -13.63 6.16 4.14
C ASN A 151 -13.35 4.67 4.45
N PRO A 152 -14.38 3.90 4.86
CA PRO A 152 -14.24 2.48 5.13
C PRO A 152 -13.84 1.67 3.90
N LYS A 153 -14.10 2.17 2.70
CA LYS A 153 -13.81 1.48 1.45
C LYS A 153 -12.35 1.66 1.03
N SER A 154 -11.76 2.84 1.18
CA SER A 154 -10.33 3.05 0.91
C SER A 154 -9.45 2.86 2.15
N PHE A 155 -10.03 2.65 3.33
CA PHE A 155 -9.35 2.66 4.63
C PHE A 155 -8.62 3.98 4.88
N GLU A 156 -9.15 5.09 4.38
CA GLU A 156 -8.48 6.38 4.42
C GLU A 156 -9.19 7.30 5.40
N LEU A 157 -8.45 7.79 6.37
CA LEU A 157 -8.84 8.84 7.29
C LEU A 157 -8.19 10.13 6.81
N LYS A 158 -9.00 11.12 6.41
CA LYS A 158 -8.50 12.44 6.01
C LYS A 158 -8.72 13.42 7.14
N VAL A 159 -7.64 14.08 7.56
CA VAL A 159 -7.68 15.12 8.58
C VAL A 159 -7.45 16.46 7.89
N TYR A 160 -8.48 17.30 7.89
CA TYR A 160 -8.46 18.62 7.25
C TYR A 160 -8.07 19.69 8.26
N GLY A 161 -7.25 20.64 7.83
CA GLY A 161 -6.87 21.79 8.64
C GLY A 161 -5.51 22.34 8.26
N THR A 162 -4.95 23.16 9.15
CA THR A 162 -3.59 23.67 8.98
C THR A 162 -2.58 22.73 9.63
N PHE A 163 -1.86 21.95 8.82
CA PHE A 163 -0.83 21.03 9.27
C PHE A 163 0.56 21.42 8.76
N TYR A 164 1.58 20.80 9.36
CA TYR A 164 2.99 21.01 9.06
C TYR A 164 3.62 19.71 8.59
N ASN A 165 4.38 19.78 7.51
CA ASN A 165 5.27 18.70 7.12
C ASN A 165 6.55 18.81 7.96
N VAL A 166 6.91 17.72 8.61
CA VAL A 166 8.01 17.67 9.57
C VAL A 166 9.01 16.60 9.15
N ASP A 167 10.28 16.98 9.09
CA ASP A 167 11.41 16.06 9.00
C ASP A 167 12.04 15.97 10.40
N TYR A 168 12.16 14.76 10.92
CA TYR A 168 12.77 14.44 12.21
C TYR A 168 14.18 13.88 12.01
N ASN A 169 15.13 14.29 12.86
CA ASN A 169 16.47 13.70 12.92
C ASN A 169 16.42 12.26 13.43
N ASP A 170 15.61 12.03 14.46
CA ASP A 170 15.30 10.71 15.01
C ASP A 170 13.84 10.70 15.48
N ARG A 171 13.11 9.64 15.13
CA ARG A 171 11.72 9.44 15.56
C ARG A 171 11.61 9.16 17.05
N ALA A 172 12.57 8.44 17.63
CA ALA A 172 12.54 8.07 19.04
C ALA A 172 12.69 9.29 19.96
N THR A 173 13.51 10.27 19.54
CA THR A 173 13.73 11.51 20.30
C THR A 173 12.70 12.59 19.96
N GLY A 174 12.01 12.49 18.82
CA GLY A 174 11.11 13.52 18.32
C GLY A 174 11.83 14.81 17.90
N GLU A 175 13.15 14.76 17.72
CA GLU A 175 13.96 15.94 17.41
C GLU A 175 13.65 16.43 15.97
N VAL A 176 13.09 17.63 15.88
CA VAL A 176 12.68 18.23 14.62
C VAL A 176 13.87 18.85 13.90
N LYS A 177 14.19 18.33 12.72
CA LYS A 177 15.18 18.92 11.81
C LYS A 177 14.59 20.10 11.03
N ARG A 178 13.37 19.90 10.52
CA ARG A 178 12.69 20.87 9.67
C ARG A 178 11.19 20.78 9.85
N LYS A 179 10.52 21.92 9.97
CA LYS A 179 9.06 22.00 10.06
C LYS A 179 8.55 23.10 9.14
N ASN A 180 7.77 22.73 8.12
CA ASN A 180 7.20 23.68 7.17
C ASN A 180 5.68 23.56 7.17
N LYS A 181 4.98 24.70 7.23
CA LYS A 181 3.52 24.72 7.02
C LYS A 181 3.21 24.15 5.63
N CYS A 182 2.29 23.18 5.55
CA CYS A 182 1.83 22.67 4.27
C CYS A 182 1.04 23.78 3.57
N LYS A 183 1.46 24.15 2.35
CA LYS A 183 0.80 25.21 1.55
C LYS A 183 -0.11 24.66 0.46
N SER A 184 0.09 23.39 0.06
CA SER A 184 -0.49 22.82 -1.15
C SER A 184 -1.68 21.90 -0.91
N SER A 185 -1.91 21.47 0.33
CA SER A 185 -3.00 20.56 0.67
C SER A 185 -3.71 21.04 1.94
N GLU A 186 -5.04 20.96 1.93
CA GLU A 186 -5.89 21.28 3.07
C GLU A 186 -6.09 20.08 4.00
N SER A 187 -5.67 18.88 3.58
CA SER A 187 -5.70 17.67 4.40
C SER A 187 -4.44 16.85 4.26
N PHE A 188 -4.21 15.98 5.24
CA PHE A 188 -3.31 14.84 5.07
C PHE A 188 -4.09 13.54 5.33
N ASN A 189 -3.62 12.48 4.68
CA ASN A 189 -4.28 11.20 4.67
C ASN A 189 -3.53 10.24 5.58
N ILE A 190 -4.28 9.52 6.41
CA ILE A 190 -3.80 8.40 7.20
C ILE A 190 -4.54 7.17 6.74
N TYR A 191 -3.81 6.12 6.42
CA TYR A 191 -4.42 4.85 6.08
C TYR A 191 -4.61 4.01 7.36
N MET A 192 -5.85 3.62 7.62
CA MET A 192 -6.30 2.96 8.85
C MET A 192 -5.95 1.46 8.82
N TYR A 193 -4.68 1.14 9.08
CA TYR A 193 -4.18 -0.23 9.27
C TYR A 193 -3.49 -0.44 10.62
N TYR A 194 -4.04 0.12 11.68
CA TYR A 194 -3.57 -0.03 13.05
C TYR A 194 -4.38 -1.08 13.80
N TYR A 195 -3.78 -1.69 14.83
CA TYR A 195 -4.50 -2.65 15.68
C TYR A 195 -5.75 -2.03 16.32
N GLU A 196 -5.66 -0.76 16.71
CA GLU A 196 -6.69 -0.03 17.46
C GLU A 196 -7.32 1.09 16.62
N ASN A 197 -7.63 0.81 15.35
CA ASN A 197 -8.22 1.79 14.42
C ASN A 197 -9.44 2.54 15.00
N GLU A 198 -10.34 1.84 15.71
CA GLU A 198 -11.51 2.45 16.32
C GLU A 198 -11.14 3.43 17.44
N GLU A 199 -10.09 3.13 18.20
CA GLU A 199 -9.65 3.99 19.28
C GLU A 199 -8.97 5.25 18.75
N ILE A 200 -8.19 5.15 17.68
CA ILE A 200 -7.64 6.33 16.97
C ILE A 200 -8.78 7.28 16.58
N MET A 201 -9.87 6.73 16.03
CA MET A 201 -11.04 7.53 15.65
C MET A 201 -11.69 8.18 16.87
N ARG A 202 -11.96 7.42 17.94
CA ARG A 202 -12.55 7.95 19.18
C ARG A 202 -11.71 9.05 19.81
N LEU A 203 -10.40 8.84 19.95
CA LEU A 203 -9.49 9.85 20.53
C LEU A 203 -9.43 11.12 19.67
N LEU A 204 -9.51 11.00 18.35
CA LEU A 204 -9.58 12.17 17.48
C LEU A 204 -10.89 12.94 17.71
N GLU A 205 -12.02 12.26 17.83
CA GLU A 205 -13.30 12.90 18.13
C GLU A 205 -13.26 13.60 19.49
N ASP A 206 -12.74 12.93 20.51
CA ASP A 206 -12.65 13.45 21.87
C ASP A 206 -11.71 14.67 21.96
N LYS A 207 -10.51 14.58 21.37
CA LYS A 207 -9.51 15.66 21.42
C LYS A 207 -9.88 16.87 20.57
N THR A 208 -10.64 16.68 19.50
CA THR A 208 -11.03 17.78 18.59
C THR A 208 -12.44 18.30 18.83
N ASN A 209 -13.26 17.57 19.61
CA ASN A 209 -14.70 17.79 19.74
C ASN A 209 -15.42 17.86 18.37
N LYS A 210 -14.98 17.03 17.42
CA LYS A 210 -15.55 16.93 16.08
C LYS A 210 -15.93 15.49 15.79
N LYS A 211 -17.08 15.31 15.16
CA LYS A 211 -17.51 13.98 14.68
C LYS A 211 -16.81 13.63 13.38
N ILE A 212 -16.41 12.38 13.25
CA ILE A 212 -15.86 11.83 12.01
C ILE A 212 -17.00 11.59 11.02
N GLU A 213 -16.89 12.19 9.83
CA GLU A 213 -17.85 11.98 8.76
C GLU A 213 -17.48 10.73 7.96
N ILE A 214 -18.40 9.78 7.85
CA ILE A 214 -18.23 8.61 6.98
C ILE A 214 -18.49 9.02 5.54
N THR A 215 -17.49 8.83 4.68
CA THR A 215 -17.57 9.12 3.25
C THR A 215 -17.46 7.85 2.42
N ASP A 216 -18.18 7.85 1.30
CA ASP A 216 -18.28 6.71 0.40
C ASP A 216 -17.57 6.93 -0.95
N GLU A 217 -16.91 8.08 -1.09
CA GLU A 217 -16.15 8.49 -2.27
C GLU A 217 -14.98 7.53 -2.54
N TRP A 218 -14.45 7.52 -3.76
CA TRP A 218 -13.33 6.66 -4.16
C TRP A 218 -12.19 7.48 -4.71
#